data_AF-A0A7R9EUU4-F1
#
_entry.id   AF-A0A7R9EUU4-F1
#
_cell.length_a   1.000
_cell.length_b   1.000
_cell.length_c   1.000
_cell.angle_alpha   90.00
_cell.angle_beta   90.00
_cell.angle_gamma   90.00
#
_symmetry.space_group_name_H-M   'P 1'
#
loop_
_entity.id
_entity.type
_entity.pdbx_description
1 polymer ?
#
loop_
_entity_poly.entity_id
_entity_poly.type
_entity_poly.pdbx_seq_one_letter_code
_entity_poly.pdbx_strand_id
1 'polypeptide(L)'
;MGVMWLVQRTFRQLISDDDELQSFWDCPMCRNTQSVFDACVLNNLNLERPPFDYYNQVRVHVSPRPKPPPPKPDVFPDPTPKLPDDYPREPAKYGSRFHWLN
;
A
#
# COMPACT_ATOMS: atom_id res chain seq x y z
N MET A 1 -17.02 3.60 39.12
CA MET A 1 -17.07 3.40 37.65
C MET A 1 -15.82 4.03 37.08
N GLY A 2 -14.97 3.26 36.39
CA GLY A 2 -13.66 3.73 35.93
C GLY A 2 -13.74 4.53 34.63
N VAL A 3 -12.71 5.36 34.39
CA VAL A 3 -12.56 6.18 33.17
C VAL A 3 -12.65 5.34 31.89
N MET A 4 -12.04 4.15 31.88
CA MET A 4 -12.08 3.22 30.75
C MET A 4 -13.51 2.77 30.39
N TRP A 5 -14.39 2.64 31.38
CA TRP A 5 -15.78 2.24 31.15
C TRP A 5 -16.58 3.34 30.43
N LEU A 6 -16.31 4.60 30.75
CA LEU A 6 -16.94 5.74 30.07
C LEU A 6 -16.54 5.79 28.59
N VAL A 7 -15.25 5.64 28.30
CA VAL A 7 -14.73 5.62 26.92
C VAL A 7 -15.29 4.42 26.14
N GLN A 8 -15.32 3.24 26.74
CA GLN A 8 -15.88 2.04 26.12
C GLN A 8 -17.39 2.17 25.82
N ARG A 9 -18.13 2.87 26.69
CA ARG A 9 -19.56 3.14 26.46
C ARG A 9 -19.77 4.06 25.27
N THR A 10 -19.03 5.18 25.20
CA THR A 10 -19.13 6.13 24.08
C THR A 10 -18.66 5.51 22.76
N PHE A 11 -17.63 4.66 22.81
CA PHE A 11 -17.15 3.93 21.63
C PHE A 11 -18.18 2.93 21.10
N ARG A 12 -18.83 2.18 22.00
CA ARG A 12 -19.90 1.25 21.61
C ARG A 12 -21.08 1.98 20.98
N GLN A 13 -21.44 3.15 21.50
CA GLN A 13 -22.50 3.98 20.93
C GLN A 13 -22.15 4.44 19.51
N LEU A 14 -20.92 4.90 19.29
CA LEU A 14 -20.45 5.30 17.96
C LEU A 14 -20.53 4.14 16.96
N ILE A 15 -20.07 2.94 17.35
CA ILE A 15 -20.14 1.75 16.50
C ILE A 15 -21.59 1.35 16.21
N SER A 16 -22.48 1.40 17.20
CA SER A 16 -23.88 1.04 16.95
C SER A 16 -24.56 1.97 15.96
N ASP A 17 -24.22 3.26 15.99
CA ASP A 17 -24.76 4.23 15.03
C ASP A 17 -24.21 3.98 13.61
N ASP A 18 -22.94 3.56 13.49
CA ASP A 18 -22.32 3.17 12.21
C ASP A 18 -22.93 1.87 11.64
N ASP A 19 -23.20 0.87 12.49
CA ASP A 19 -23.77 -0.43 12.06
C ASP A 19 -25.22 -0.31 11.54
N GLU A 20 -26.00 0.67 12.02
CA GLU A 20 -27.36 0.93 11.54
C GLU A 20 -27.38 1.52 10.12
N LEU A 21 -26.31 2.20 9.72
CA LEU A 21 -26.20 2.86 8.43
C LEU A 21 -25.23 2.09 7.53
N GLN A 22 -25.78 1.21 6.69
CA GLN A 22 -25.07 0.30 5.75
C GLN A 22 -24.02 0.96 4.82
N SER A 23 -23.88 2.29 4.80
CA SER A 23 -22.91 3.04 4.01
C SER A 23 -21.69 3.45 4.85
N PHE A 24 -20.72 2.53 4.90
CA PHE A 24 -19.47 2.51 5.66
C PHE A 24 -18.54 3.75 5.62
N TRP A 25 -18.77 4.76 4.77
CA TRP A 25 -17.74 5.77 4.48
C TRP A 25 -18.08 7.21 4.84
N ASP A 26 -19.35 7.55 5.05
CA ASP A 26 -19.72 8.89 5.49
C ASP A 26 -21.08 8.83 6.19
N CYS A 27 -21.06 8.72 7.51
CA CYS A 27 -22.24 8.87 8.34
C CYS A 27 -22.35 10.33 8.82
N PRO A 28 -23.01 11.24 8.06
CA PRO A 28 -23.20 12.62 8.49
C PRO A 28 -24.00 12.71 9.79
N MET A 29 -24.87 11.72 10.06
CA MET A 29 -25.67 11.65 11.30
C MET A 29 -24.83 11.29 12.53
N CYS A 30 -23.70 10.60 12.35
CA CYS A 30 -22.81 10.14 13.43
C CYS A 30 -21.85 11.23 13.92
N ARG A 31 -21.82 12.42 13.30
CA ARG A 31 -20.94 13.53 13.73
C ARG A 31 -21.24 13.99 15.17
N ASN A 32 -22.50 13.87 15.59
CA ASN A 32 -22.91 14.19 16.96
C ASN A 32 -22.28 13.20 17.96
N THR A 33 -22.39 11.90 17.72
CA THR A 33 -21.82 10.88 18.62
C THR A 33 -20.30 10.79 18.53
N GLN A 34 -19.73 11.07 17.35
CA GLN A 34 -18.28 11.25 17.16
C GLN A 34 -17.73 12.38 18.03
N SER A 35 -18.38 13.56 18.05
CA SER A 35 -17.91 14.68 18.87
C SER A 35 -17.92 14.37 20.38
N VAL A 36 -18.91 13.61 20.85
CA VAL A 36 -18.99 13.14 22.25
C VAL A 36 -17.87 12.15 22.56
N PHE A 37 -17.60 11.21 21.65
CA PHE A 37 -16.51 10.25 21.79
C PHE A 37 -15.15 10.95 21.81
N ASP A 38 -14.88 11.83 20.85
CA ASP A 38 -13.62 12.58 20.73
C ASP A 38 -13.39 13.45 21.98
N ALA A 39 -14.42 14.12 22.49
CA ALA A 39 -14.33 14.89 23.74
C ALA A 39 -14.07 13.99 24.96
N CYS A 40 -14.69 12.81 25.02
CA CYS A 40 -14.46 11.85 26.09
C CYS A 40 -13.00 11.36 26.10
N VAL A 41 -12.46 11.01 24.94
CA VAL A 41 -11.08 10.53 24.77
C VAL A 41 -10.07 11.63 25.09
N LEU A 42 -10.33 12.87 24.65
CA LEU A 42 -9.49 14.02 24.96
C LEU A 42 -9.41 14.29 26.47
N ASN A 43 -10.55 14.42 27.15
CA ASN A 43 -10.59 14.80 28.56
C ASN A 43 -10.04 13.72 29.51
N ASN A 44 -10.14 12.45 29.13
CA ASN A 44 -9.82 11.32 30.01
C ASN A 44 -8.48 10.66 29.71
N LEU A 45 -8.06 10.65 28.45
CA LEU A 45 -6.85 9.98 27.99
C LEU A 45 -5.82 10.97 27.42
N ASN A 46 -6.17 12.25 27.28
CA ASN A 46 -5.34 13.26 26.61
C ASN A 46 -4.91 12.82 25.20
N LEU A 47 -5.79 12.12 24.49
CA LEU A 47 -5.58 11.68 23.11
C LEU A 47 -6.46 12.51 22.19
N GLU A 48 -5.83 13.24 21.26
CA GLU A 48 -6.55 13.97 20.23
C GLU A 48 -6.78 13.10 19.00
N ARG A 49 -7.91 13.33 18.32
CA ARG A 49 -8.19 12.73 17.02
C ARG A 49 -7.17 13.28 16.01
N PRO A 50 -6.41 12.43 15.31
CA PRO A 50 -5.44 12.91 14.33
C PRO A 50 -6.10 13.71 13.20
N PRO A 51 -5.39 14.69 12.62
CA PRO A 51 -5.87 15.41 11.45
C PRO A 51 -5.98 14.48 10.24
N PHE A 52 -6.71 14.93 9.22
CA PHE A 52 -7.02 14.15 8.02
C PHE A 52 -5.77 13.60 7.30
N ASP A 53 -4.65 14.30 7.37
CA ASP A 53 -3.41 13.97 6.68
C ASP A 53 -2.44 13.11 7.50
N TYR A 54 -2.74 12.83 8.78
CA TYR A 54 -1.82 12.15 9.70
C TYR A 54 -1.27 10.81 9.17
N TYR A 55 -2.10 10.05 8.44
CA TYR A 55 -1.73 8.75 7.87
C TYR A 55 -1.09 8.84 6.49
N ASN A 56 -1.19 10.00 5.82
CA ASN A 56 -0.60 10.23 4.51
C ASN A 56 0.82 10.81 4.61
N GLN A 57 1.23 11.24 5.82
CA GLN A 57 2.58 11.74 6.07
C GLN A 57 3.59 10.59 6.18
N VAL A 58 4.75 10.75 5.53
CA VAL A 58 5.86 9.79 5.61
C VAL A 58 6.43 9.79 7.04
N ARG A 59 6.50 8.61 7.65
CA ARG A 59 7.09 8.39 8.98
C ARG A 59 8.41 7.65 8.86
N VAL A 60 9.45 8.20 9.48
CA VAL A 60 10.76 7.54 9.57
C VAL A 60 10.77 6.63 10.80
N HIS A 61 10.82 5.32 10.57
CA HIS A 61 10.89 4.32 11.64
C HIS A 61 12.34 3.93 11.92
N VAL A 62 12.85 4.25 13.12
CA VAL A 62 14.16 3.77 13.59
C VAL A 62 13.97 2.37 14.18
N SER A 63 14.69 1.39 13.64
CA SER A 63 14.66 0.01 14.16
C SER A 63 16.08 -0.52 14.37
N PRO A 64 16.31 -1.39 15.39
CA PRO A 64 17.61 -2.01 15.63
C PRO A 64 17.92 -3.16 14.65
N ARG A 65 16.96 -3.56 13.81
CA ARG A 65 17.13 -4.66 12.85
C ARG A 65 18.11 -4.25 11.75
N PRO A 66 19.04 -5.13 11.33
CA PRO A 66 19.89 -4.84 10.18
C PRO A 66 19.04 -4.69 8.91
N LYS A 67 19.51 -3.84 7.99
CA LYS A 67 18.86 -3.63 6.70
C LYS A 67 18.84 -4.96 5.92
N PRO A 68 17.73 -5.29 5.21
CA PRO A 68 17.70 -6.44 4.31
C PRO A 68 18.84 -6.37 3.28
N PRO A 69 19.40 -7.51 2.85
CA PRO A 69 20.40 -7.54 1.79
C PRO A 69 19.79 -7.00 0.48
N PRO A 70 20.59 -6.33 -0.37
CA PRO A 70 20.10 -5.82 -1.65
C PRO A 70 19.63 -6.98 -2.55
N PRO A 71 18.57 -6.78 -3.37
CA PRO A 71 18.16 -7.77 -4.34
C PRO A 71 19.33 -8.05 -5.30
N LYS A 72 19.57 -9.33 -5.59
CA LYS A 72 20.56 -9.72 -6.60
C LYS A 72 20.04 -9.30 -7.98
N PRO A 73 20.90 -8.84 -8.90
CA PRO A 73 20.46 -8.58 -10.26
C PRO A 73 20.00 -9.89 -10.91
N ASP A 74 18.85 -9.84 -11.60
CA ASP A 74 18.38 -10.94 -12.42
C ASP A 74 19.28 -11.04 -13.66
N VAL A 75 20.19 -12.01 -13.68
CA VAL A 75 21.01 -12.31 -14.86
C VAL A 75 20.24 -13.30 -15.72
N PHE A 76 19.65 -12.82 -16.81
CA PHE A 76 19.08 -13.68 -17.83
C PHE A 76 20.23 -14.19 -18.73
N PRO A 77 20.50 -15.50 -18.78
CA PRO A 77 21.45 -16.03 -19.76
C PRO A 77 20.89 -15.80 -21.18
N ASP A 78 21.76 -15.57 -22.15
CA ASP A 78 21.38 -15.51 -23.57
C ASP A 78 20.67 -16.82 -23.95
N PRO A 79 19.39 -16.80 -24.35
CA PRO A 79 18.65 -18.01 -24.68
C PRO A 79 19.19 -18.69 -25.94
N THR A 80 19.99 -17.97 -26.74
CA THR A 80 20.60 -18.47 -27.96
C THR A 80 22.10 -18.59 -27.79
N PRO A 81 22.65 -19.80 -27.56
CA PRO A 81 24.10 -19.97 -27.62
C PRO A 81 24.59 -19.54 -29.01
N LYS A 82 25.67 -18.75 -29.05
CA LYS A 82 26.29 -18.37 -30.31
C LYS A 82 26.60 -19.63 -31.10
N LEU A 83 26.26 -19.63 -32.40
CA LEU A 83 26.69 -20.69 -33.29
C LEU A 83 28.23 -20.76 -33.28
N PRO A 84 28.83 -21.96 -33.34
CA PRO A 84 30.26 -22.12 -33.52
C PRO A 84 30.77 -21.32 -34.72
N ASP A 85 31.98 -20.76 -34.62
CA ASP A 85 32.55 -19.95 -35.72
C ASP A 85 32.73 -20.73 -37.02
N ASP A 86 32.88 -22.05 -36.91
CA ASP A 86 33.03 -23.01 -38.03
C ASP A 86 31.69 -23.46 -38.64
N TYR A 87 30.56 -22.92 -38.19
CA TYR A 87 29.26 -23.27 -38.76
C TYR A 87 29.16 -22.75 -40.21
N PRO A 88 28.77 -23.59 -41.19
CA PRO A 88 28.68 -23.18 -42.58
C PRO A 88 27.66 -22.04 -42.74
N ARG A 89 28.12 -20.89 -43.22
CA ARG A 89 27.26 -19.74 -43.57
C ARG A 89 26.85 -19.86 -45.01
N GLU A 90 25.74 -20.56 -45.25
CA GLU A 90 25.12 -20.63 -46.57
C GLU A 90 24.71 -19.22 -47.04
N PRO A 91 24.78 -18.94 -48.36
CA PRO A 91 24.26 -17.68 -48.88
C PRO A 91 22.76 -17.56 -48.60
N ALA A 92 22.28 -16.33 -48.44
CA ALA A 92 20.86 -16.08 -48.20
C ALA A 92 20.02 -16.65 -49.38
N LYS A 93 19.04 -17.52 -49.06
CA LYS A 93 18.20 -18.25 -50.04
C LYS A 93 17.57 -17.37 -51.14
N TYR A 94 17.29 -16.10 -50.83
CA TYR A 94 16.64 -15.14 -51.74
C TYR A 94 17.33 -13.77 -51.70
N GLY A 95 18.65 -13.76 -51.53
CA GLY A 95 19.43 -12.53 -51.41
C GLY A 95 18.95 -11.67 -50.24
N SER A 96 18.68 -10.39 -50.51
CA SER A 96 18.38 -9.38 -49.50
C SER A 96 16.93 -9.40 -48.98
N ARG A 97 16.00 -10.03 -49.73
CA ARG A 97 14.55 -9.98 -49.48
C ARG A 97 13.97 -8.56 -49.35
N PHE A 98 14.66 -7.54 -49.87
CA PHE A 98 14.09 -6.21 -50.02
C PHE A 98 13.12 -6.20 -51.19
N HIS A 99 11.99 -5.48 -51.03
CA HIS A 99 10.91 -5.44 -52.02
C HIS A 99 11.33 -4.98 -53.43
N TRP A 100 12.49 -4.33 -53.59
CA TRP A 100 12.97 -3.72 -54.83
C TRP A 100 14.40 -4.11 -55.23
N LEU A 101 15.06 -4.99 -54.48
CA LEU A 101 16.39 -5.51 -54.77
C LEU A 101 16.32 -7.04 -54.78
N ASN A 102 16.29 -7.62 -55.98
CA ASN A 102 16.43 -9.07 -56.17
C ASN A 102 17.84 -9.53 -55.82
#